data_AF-A0A438G121-F1
#
_entry.id   AF-A0A438G121-F1
#
_cell.length_a   1.000
_cell.length_b   1.000
_cell.length_c   1.000
_cell.angle_alpha   90.00
_cell.angle_beta   90.00
_cell.angle_gamma   90.00
#
_symmetry.space_group_name_H-M   'P 1'
#
loop_
_entity.id
_entity.type
_entity.pdbx_description
1 polymer ?
#
loop_
_entity_poly.entity_id
_entity_poly.type
_entity_poly.pdbx_seq_one_letter_code
_entity_poly.pdbx_strand_id
1 'polypeptide(L)'
;MLYYCDDLVLFGLDLHLFQRVADFFISIACFSIPLELLYFLSRSSAFPFRFLFLWFSSFILLCGFTHFFLVVATQRCSFAFWVTLTVIKLCTALVSLVISLALLRLIPKMLNVMVREDLLRRKTRELGVKVELMRRNEETCQCMRMLTREIRKSLDRHTILYTTIVELARALFLDNCAIWAVDDSGSVATLIHDLSRRENPVSIPVEGSELMDILGGDGIKLLGSNSKLGRETGNGLGLAIRVPMLRVSDFGAAKACHAILVLVLPEDEVRIWSPEEFELVEVVADQVAVALSHAGIVEDSVMMIEKLMEHNIVLHRAIEMALTANESMCLAQKVMNLEMVKQSRSIAAILSILQIEKMGSEKQSRIVGHIAKISHVLSALMEDAIGFFGFGRL
;
A
#
# COMPACT_ATOMS: atom_id res chain seq x y z
N MET A 1 44.17 -65.13 -78.62
CA MET A 1 44.77 -64.44 -77.45
C MET A 1 45.36 -63.06 -77.85
N LEU A 2 44.75 -62.35 -78.81
CA LEU A 2 45.16 -61.00 -79.24
C LEU A 2 44.07 -59.93 -79.01
N TYR A 3 42.80 -60.33 -78.83
CA TYR A 3 41.70 -59.38 -78.56
C TYR A 3 41.64 -58.87 -77.11
N TYR A 4 42.14 -59.62 -76.12
CA TYR A 4 42.07 -59.22 -74.71
C TYR A 4 43.10 -58.15 -74.32
N CYS A 5 44.13 -57.94 -75.14
CA CYS A 5 45.20 -56.99 -74.84
C CYS A 5 44.85 -55.57 -75.29
N ASP A 6 44.06 -55.43 -76.36
CA ASP A 6 43.62 -54.11 -76.86
C ASP A 6 42.54 -53.50 -75.96
N ASP A 7 41.58 -54.29 -75.45
CA ASP A 7 40.55 -53.80 -74.51
C ASP A 7 41.16 -53.32 -73.18
N LEU A 8 42.22 -53.97 -72.70
CA LEU A 8 42.89 -53.60 -71.44
C LEU A 8 43.73 -52.31 -71.60
N VAL A 9 44.33 -52.10 -72.78
CA VAL A 9 45.06 -50.86 -73.11
C VAL A 9 44.09 -49.70 -73.37
N LEU A 10 42.95 -49.95 -74.03
CA LEU A 10 41.90 -48.96 -74.26
C LEU A 10 41.24 -48.51 -72.94
N PHE A 11 40.89 -49.46 -72.07
CA PHE A 11 40.30 -49.15 -70.75
C PHE A 11 41.29 -48.41 -69.83
N GLY A 12 42.60 -48.72 -69.93
CA GLY A 12 43.66 -47.98 -69.25
C GLY A 12 43.78 -46.53 -69.73
N LEU A 13 43.68 -46.29 -71.04
CA LEU A 13 43.74 -44.95 -71.63
C LEU A 13 42.53 -44.08 -71.23
N ASP A 14 41.32 -44.66 -71.23
CA ASP A 14 40.09 -43.97 -70.82
C ASP A 14 40.10 -43.59 -69.33
N LEU A 15 40.60 -44.50 -68.48
CA LEU A 15 40.74 -44.25 -67.04
C LEU A 15 41.76 -43.13 -66.75
N HIS A 16 42.92 -43.14 -67.43
CA HIS A 16 43.92 -42.09 -67.30
C HIS A 16 43.41 -40.72 -67.80
N LEU A 17 42.59 -40.70 -68.85
CA LEU A 17 41.97 -39.48 -69.35
C LEU A 17 40.97 -38.91 -68.34
N PHE A 18 40.08 -39.76 -67.80
CA PHE A 18 39.09 -39.34 -66.80
C PHE A 18 39.76 -38.82 -65.53
N GLN A 19 40.80 -39.50 -65.05
CA GLN A 19 41.59 -39.06 -63.90
C GLN A 19 42.24 -37.69 -64.14
N ARG A 20 42.80 -37.46 -65.34
CA ARG A 20 43.40 -36.17 -65.71
C ARG A 20 42.38 -35.04 -65.78
N VAL A 21 41.21 -35.29 -66.37
CA VAL A 21 40.13 -34.31 -66.45
C VAL A 21 39.63 -33.96 -65.04
N ALA A 22 39.45 -34.96 -64.17
CA ALA A 22 39.06 -34.75 -62.79
C ALA A 22 40.10 -33.91 -62.01
N ASP A 23 41.39 -34.26 -62.08
CA ASP A 23 42.46 -33.50 -61.41
C ASP A 23 42.56 -32.05 -61.90
N PHE A 24 42.27 -31.78 -63.18
CA PHE A 24 42.23 -30.44 -63.74
C PHE A 24 41.08 -29.61 -63.14
N PHE A 25 39.86 -30.15 -63.10
CA PHE A 25 38.72 -29.46 -62.50
C PHE A 25 38.88 -29.27 -61.00
N ILE A 26 39.44 -30.25 -60.29
CA ILE A 26 39.75 -30.15 -58.85
C ILE A 26 40.77 -29.01 -58.63
N SER A 27 41.81 -28.91 -59.45
CA SER A 27 42.80 -27.84 -59.35
C SER A 27 42.16 -26.45 -59.53
N ILE A 28 41.29 -26.26 -60.53
CA ILE A 28 40.57 -24.99 -60.75
C ILE A 28 39.70 -24.65 -59.53
N ALA A 29 38.94 -25.61 -59.02
CA ALA A 29 38.10 -25.40 -57.83
C ALA A 29 38.95 -25.03 -56.60
N CYS A 30 40.09 -25.71 -56.39
CA CYS A 30 41.02 -25.43 -55.31
C CYS A 30 41.73 -24.07 -55.43
N PHE A 31 41.76 -23.44 -56.62
CA PHE A 31 42.21 -22.05 -56.77
C PHE A 31 41.08 -21.04 -56.58
N SER A 32 39.85 -21.36 -56.99
CA SER A 32 38.68 -20.47 -56.86
C SER A 32 38.23 -20.28 -55.40
N ILE A 33 38.07 -21.38 -54.66
CA ILE A 33 37.53 -21.34 -53.28
C ILE A 33 38.36 -20.44 -52.35
N PRO A 34 39.72 -20.50 -52.32
CA PRO A 34 40.53 -19.63 -51.47
C PRO A 34 40.47 -18.16 -51.89
N LEU A 35 40.31 -17.85 -53.18
CA LEU A 35 40.18 -16.48 -53.68
C LEU A 35 38.88 -15.84 -53.18
N GLU A 36 37.76 -16.57 -53.27
CA GLU A 36 36.47 -16.13 -52.75
C GLU A 36 36.50 -15.94 -51.23
N LEU A 37 37.14 -16.86 -50.51
CA LEU A 37 37.30 -16.78 -49.05
C LEU A 37 38.17 -15.59 -48.62
N LEU A 38 39.27 -15.32 -49.33
CA LEU A 38 40.13 -14.16 -49.07
C LEU A 38 39.43 -12.83 -49.35
N TYR A 39 38.62 -12.75 -50.42
CA TYR A 39 37.80 -11.59 -50.72
C TYR A 39 36.75 -11.31 -49.63
N PHE A 40 36.11 -12.37 -49.10
CA PHE A 40 35.17 -12.22 -47.98
C PHE A 40 35.85 -11.70 -46.70
N LEU A 41 37.03 -12.24 -46.37
CA LEU A 41 37.80 -11.83 -45.19
C LEU A 41 38.34 -10.40 -45.26
N SER A 42 38.71 -9.93 -46.45
CA SER A 42 39.18 -8.55 -46.64
C SER A 42 38.05 -7.54 -46.40
N ARG A 43 36.80 -7.93 -46.69
CA ARG A 43 35.62 -7.08 -46.53
C ARG A 43 34.99 -7.15 -45.12
N SER A 44 35.14 -8.26 -44.41
CA SER A 44 34.61 -8.42 -43.05
C SER A 44 35.68 -8.17 -41.98
N SER A 45 35.62 -7.00 -41.33
CA SER A 45 36.55 -6.59 -40.26
C SER A 45 36.36 -7.32 -38.92
N ALA A 46 35.23 -8.02 -38.75
CA ALA A 46 34.70 -8.38 -37.43
C ALA A 46 34.94 -9.83 -36.99
N PHE A 47 35.80 -10.60 -37.67
CA PHE A 47 36.01 -12.02 -37.32
C PHE A 47 37.24 -12.24 -36.41
N PRO A 48 37.07 -12.83 -35.21
CA PRO A 48 38.16 -13.07 -34.25
C PRO A 48 39.18 -14.15 -34.68
N PHE A 49 38.92 -14.92 -35.74
CA PHE A 49 39.75 -16.07 -36.16
C PHE A 49 40.32 -15.98 -37.58
N ARG A 50 40.70 -14.78 -38.02
CA ARG A 50 41.24 -14.52 -39.37
C ARG A 50 42.40 -15.45 -39.75
N PHE A 51 43.31 -15.73 -38.81
CA PHE A 51 44.44 -16.62 -39.06
C PHE A 51 44.01 -18.04 -39.43
N LEU A 52 42.94 -18.59 -38.83
CA LEU A 52 42.45 -19.93 -39.15
C LEU A 52 42.03 -20.05 -40.61
N PHE A 53 41.29 -19.07 -41.11
CA PHE A 53 40.86 -19.05 -42.50
C PHE A 53 42.04 -18.85 -43.46
N LEU A 54 43.08 -18.09 -43.07
CA LEU A 54 44.32 -17.99 -43.85
C LEU A 54 45.07 -19.32 -43.94
N TRP A 55 45.20 -20.05 -42.82
CA TRP A 55 45.79 -21.39 -42.82
C TRP A 55 44.98 -22.35 -43.70
N PHE A 56 43.64 -22.32 -43.60
CA PHE A 56 42.75 -23.14 -44.41
C PHE A 56 42.83 -22.81 -45.91
N SER A 57 42.86 -21.53 -46.28
CA SER A 57 43.09 -21.08 -47.66
C SER A 57 44.44 -21.55 -48.19
N SER A 58 45.51 -21.45 -47.38
CA SER A 58 46.84 -21.95 -47.76
C SER A 58 46.82 -23.46 -48.02
N PHE A 59 46.17 -24.24 -47.16
CA PHE A 59 46.04 -25.69 -47.33
C PHE A 59 45.29 -26.07 -48.62
N ILE A 60 44.16 -25.41 -48.92
CA ILE A 60 43.39 -25.68 -50.15
C ILE A 60 44.21 -25.32 -51.39
N LEU A 61 44.95 -24.20 -51.38
CA LEU A 61 45.84 -23.82 -52.48
C LEU A 61 46.95 -24.86 -52.70
N LEU A 62 47.62 -25.29 -51.62
CA LEU A 62 48.65 -26.33 -51.70
C LEU A 62 48.09 -27.65 -52.25
N CYS A 63 46.88 -28.04 -51.85
CA CYS A 63 46.18 -29.19 -52.41
C CYS A 63 45.91 -29.01 -53.92
N GLY A 64 45.43 -27.83 -54.33
CA GLY A 64 45.23 -27.49 -55.74
C GLY A 64 46.51 -27.56 -56.58
N PHE A 65 47.65 -27.17 -56.00
CA PHE A 65 48.95 -27.36 -56.61
C PHE A 65 49.32 -28.84 -56.77
N THR A 66 49.00 -29.72 -55.81
CA THR A 66 49.29 -31.15 -55.99
C THR A 66 48.52 -31.76 -57.17
N HIS A 67 47.25 -31.41 -57.37
CA HIS A 67 46.44 -31.86 -58.51
C HIS A 67 46.92 -31.26 -59.83
N PHE A 68 47.25 -29.96 -59.85
CA PHE A 68 47.83 -29.32 -61.04
C PHE A 68 49.11 -30.00 -61.48
N PHE A 69 50.03 -30.25 -60.54
CA PHE A 69 51.29 -30.92 -60.83
C PHE A 69 51.08 -32.39 -61.22
N LEU A 70 50.02 -33.07 -60.77
CA LEU A 70 49.70 -34.43 -61.21
C LEU A 70 49.24 -34.48 -62.68
N VAL A 71 48.41 -33.52 -63.10
CA VAL A 71 48.01 -33.35 -64.51
C VAL A 71 49.24 -33.11 -65.39
N VAL A 72 50.14 -32.23 -64.97
CA VAL A 72 51.36 -31.88 -65.73
C VAL A 72 52.44 -32.98 -65.68
N ALA A 73 52.58 -33.70 -64.55
CA ALA A 73 53.48 -34.85 -64.39
C ALA A 73 53.24 -35.89 -65.48
N THR A 74 51.96 -36.12 -65.80
CA THR A 74 51.55 -37.11 -66.79
C THR A 74 52.07 -36.78 -68.21
N GLN A 75 52.48 -35.53 -68.46
CA GLN A 75 53.08 -35.10 -69.73
C GLN A 75 54.60 -34.89 -69.67
N ARG A 76 55.20 -34.73 -68.48
CA ARG A 76 56.63 -34.39 -68.31
C ARG A 76 57.32 -35.28 -67.28
N CYS A 77 58.28 -36.09 -67.73
CA CYS A 77 59.08 -36.99 -66.89
C CYS A 77 60.47 -36.41 -66.52
N SER A 78 60.53 -35.24 -65.89
CA SER A 78 61.78 -34.69 -65.37
C SER A 78 61.96 -35.00 -63.88
N PHE A 79 63.14 -35.43 -63.44
CA PHE A 79 63.44 -35.71 -62.03
C PHE A 79 63.17 -34.50 -61.12
N ALA A 80 63.53 -33.30 -61.57
CA ALA A 80 63.29 -32.06 -60.83
C ALA A 80 61.78 -31.80 -60.57
N PHE A 81 60.92 -32.26 -61.47
CA PHE A 81 59.46 -32.11 -61.34
C PHE A 81 58.90 -32.99 -60.20
N TRP A 82 59.36 -34.24 -60.11
CA TRP A 82 58.96 -35.17 -59.05
C TRP A 82 59.43 -34.72 -57.66
N VAL A 83 60.62 -34.12 -57.56
CA VAL A 83 61.10 -33.50 -56.32
C VAL A 83 60.18 -32.36 -55.90
N THR A 84 59.83 -31.45 -56.81
CA THR A 84 58.90 -30.33 -56.52
C THR A 84 57.53 -30.84 -56.06
N LEU A 85 56.96 -31.85 -56.73
CA LEU A 85 55.70 -32.47 -56.32
C LEU A 85 55.78 -33.07 -54.91
N THR A 86 56.89 -33.71 -54.57
CA THR A 86 57.12 -34.31 -53.25
C THR A 86 57.22 -33.22 -52.17
N VAL A 87 57.92 -32.12 -52.45
CA VAL A 87 58.01 -30.97 -51.54
C VAL A 87 56.64 -30.34 -51.31
N ILE A 88 55.83 -30.13 -52.36
CA ILE A 88 54.47 -29.60 -52.22
C ILE A 88 53.61 -30.53 -51.36
N LYS A 89 53.67 -31.85 -51.58
CA LYS A 89 52.95 -32.84 -50.77
C LYS A 89 53.37 -32.79 -49.29
N LEU A 90 54.66 -32.68 -49.01
CA LEU A 90 55.17 -32.57 -47.64
C LEU A 90 54.69 -31.28 -46.95
N CYS A 91 54.77 -30.13 -47.63
CA CYS A 91 54.25 -28.87 -47.13
C CYS A 91 52.74 -28.95 -46.87
N THR A 92 51.99 -29.59 -47.77
CA THR A 92 50.53 -29.80 -47.62
C THR A 92 50.22 -30.61 -46.36
N ALA A 93 50.96 -31.69 -46.13
CA ALA A 93 50.81 -32.54 -44.94
C ALA A 93 51.14 -31.77 -43.65
N LEU A 94 52.21 -30.97 -43.65
CA LEU A 94 52.59 -30.15 -42.49
C LEU A 94 51.53 -29.08 -42.16
N VAL A 95 51.04 -28.35 -43.16
CA VAL A 95 49.99 -27.34 -42.97
C VAL A 95 48.70 -28.01 -42.48
N SER A 96 48.33 -29.18 -43.02
CA SER A 96 47.16 -29.95 -42.56
C SER A 96 47.25 -30.32 -41.08
N LEU A 97 48.42 -30.78 -40.63
CA LEU A 97 48.66 -31.13 -39.23
C LEU A 97 48.52 -29.92 -38.31
N VAL A 98 49.07 -28.78 -38.70
CA VAL A 98 48.97 -27.51 -37.95
C VAL A 98 47.51 -27.07 -37.81
N ILE A 99 46.73 -27.14 -38.90
CA ILE A 99 45.30 -26.78 -38.89
C ILE A 99 44.51 -27.71 -37.95
N SER A 100 44.76 -29.02 -38.01
CA SER A 100 44.09 -30.01 -37.17
C SER A 100 44.31 -29.72 -35.67
N LEU A 101 45.56 -29.46 -35.28
CA LEU A 101 45.90 -29.10 -33.88
C LEU A 101 45.31 -27.75 -33.45
N ALA A 102 45.26 -26.77 -34.36
CA ALA A 102 44.66 -25.47 -34.09
C ALA A 102 43.15 -25.58 -33.85
N LEU A 103 42.44 -26.39 -34.65
CA LEU A 103 41.00 -26.61 -34.52
C LEU A 103 40.64 -27.26 -33.18
N LEU A 104 41.40 -28.27 -32.73
CA LEU A 104 41.18 -28.92 -31.42
C LEU A 104 41.23 -27.93 -30.25
N ARG A 105 42.09 -26.92 -30.31
CA ARG A 105 42.18 -25.88 -29.28
C ARG A 105 41.11 -24.81 -29.42
N LEU A 106 40.59 -24.61 -30.62
CA LEU A 106 39.68 -23.51 -30.92
C LEU A 106 38.20 -23.86 -30.66
N ILE A 107 37.79 -25.10 -30.96
CA ILE A 107 36.44 -25.61 -30.68
C ILE A 107 35.99 -25.36 -29.23
N PRO A 108 36.76 -25.74 -28.18
CA PRO A 108 36.34 -25.53 -26.80
C PRO A 108 36.28 -24.04 -26.42
N LYS A 109 37.10 -23.18 -27.04
CA LYS A 109 37.05 -21.72 -26.80
C LYS A 109 35.77 -21.10 -27.35
N MET A 110 35.36 -21.50 -28.56
CA MET A 110 34.13 -21.01 -29.18
C MET A 110 32.89 -21.43 -28.43
N LEU A 111 32.84 -22.70 -27.99
CA LEU A 111 31.73 -23.23 -27.22
C LEU A 111 31.58 -22.48 -25.88
N ASN A 112 32.69 -22.19 -25.19
CA ASN A 112 32.66 -21.44 -23.92
C ASN A 112 32.17 -20.00 -24.06
N VAL A 113 32.48 -19.32 -25.17
CA VAL A 113 32.00 -17.96 -25.43
C VAL A 113 30.50 -17.96 -25.69
N MET A 114 30.00 -18.86 -26.54
CA MET A 114 28.56 -18.98 -26.82
C MET A 114 27.76 -19.32 -25.55
N VAL A 115 28.23 -20.31 -24.77
CA VAL A 115 27.56 -20.70 -23.51
C VAL A 115 27.56 -19.57 -22.50
N ARG A 116 28.66 -18.81 -22.39
CA ARG A 116 28.74 -17.66 -21.48
C ARG A 116 27.82 -16.51 -21.93
N GLU A 117 27.73 -16.26 -23.23
CA GLU A 117 26.84 -15.24 -23.78
C GLU A 117 25.36 -15.61 -23.55
N ASP A 118 24.98 -16.87 -23.78
CA ASP A 118 23.63 -17.36 -23.51
C ASP A 118 23.28 -17.29 -22.02
N LEU A 119 24.21 -17.64 -21.14
CA LEU A 119 24.03 -17.52 -19.69
C LEU A 119 23.84 -16.06 -19.25
N LEU A 120 24.65 -15.16 -19.80
CA LEU A 120 24.54 -13.72 -19.51
C LEU A 120 23.21 -13.16 -20.03
N ARG A 121 22.79 -13.50 -21.25
CA ARG A 121 21.49 -13.09 -21.80
C ARG A 121 20.32 -13.60 -20.95
N ARG A 122 20.38 -14.85 -20.50
CA ARG A 122 19.38 -15.42 -19.57
C ARG A 122 19.35 -14.65 -18.26
N LYS A 123 20.51 -14.45 -17.62
CA LYS A 123 20.61 -13.66 -16.38
C LYS A 123 20.12 -12.23 -16.55
N THR A 124 20.44 -11.55 -17.65
CA THR A 124 19.96 -10.19 -17.92
C THR A 124 18.45 -10.16 -18.14
N ARG A 125 17.85 -11.16 -18.80
CA ARG A 125 16.40 -11.27 -18.93
C ARG A 125 15.72 -11.53 -17.59
N GLU A 126 16.22 -12.50 -16.81
CA GLU A 126 15.70 -12.78 -15.47
C GLU A 126 15.79 -11.56 -14.55
N LEU A 127 16.93 -10.86 -14.58
CA LEU A 127 17.11 -9.65 -13.80
C LEU A 127 16.19 -8.52 -14.27
N GLY A 128 15.98 -8.37 -15.57
CA GLY A 128 15.03 -7.39 -16.13
C GLY A 128 13.60 -7.64 -15.67
N VAL A 129 13.14 -8.90 -15.73
CA VAL A 129 11.81 -9.29 -15.22
C VAL A 129 11.71 -9.02 -13.72
N LYS A 130 12.74 -9.36 -12.93
CA LYS A 130 12.75 -9.12 -11.48
C LYS A 130 12.72 -7.63 -11.14
N VAL A 131 13.45 -6.80 -11.88
CA VAL A 131 13.48 -5.34 -11.69
C VAL A 131 12.15 -4.72 -12.06
N GLU A 132 11.48 -5.15 -13.14
CA GLU A 132 10.14 -4.66 -13.48
C GLU A 132 9.10 -5.02 -12.41
N LEU A 133 9.18 -6.24 -11.85
CA LEU A 133 8.29 -6.69 -10.78
C LEU A 133 8.53 -5.88 -9.49
N MET A 134 9.79 -5.65 -9.11
CA MET A 134 10.16 -4.78 -7.98
C MET A 134 9.71 -3.33 -8.19
N ARG A 135 9.86 -2.78 -9.40
CA ARG A 135 9.43 -1.41 -9.73
C ARG A 135 7.92 -1.25 -9.58
N ARG A 136 7.13 -2.24 -10.03
CA ARG A 136 5.68 -2.24 -9.87
C ARG A 136 5.27 -2.32 -8.40
N ASN A 137 5.95 -3.15 -7.60
CA ASN A 137 5.72 -3.24 -6.16
C ASN A 137 6.13 -1.98 -5.40
N GLU A 138 7.19 -1.30 -5.85
CA GLU A 138 7.60 -0.03 -5.27
C GLU A 138 6.64 1.10 -5.65
N GLU A 139 6.11 1.12 -6.87
CA GLU A 139 5.06 2.06 -7.29
C GLU A 139 3.76 1.87 -6.48
N THR A 140 3.33 0.62 -6.25
CA THR A 140 2.17 0.34 -5.38
C THR A 140 2.47 0.77 -3.94
N CYS A 141 3.66 0.47 -3.41
CA CYS A 141 4.06 0.92 -2.06
C CYS A 141 4.19 2.45 -1.95
N GLN A 142 4.63 3.16 -2.99
CA GLN A 142 4.71 4.63 -3.01
C GLN A 142 3.32 5.26 -3.08
N CYS A 143 2.43 4.69 -3.90
CA CYS A 143 1.02 5.06 -3.92
C CYS A 143 0.39 4.86 -2.54
N MET A 144 0.66 3.72 -1.90
CA MET A 144 0.26 3.43 -0.52
C MET A 144 0.76 4.46 0.48
N ARG A 145 2.05 4.82 0.42
CA ARG A 145 2.65 5.81 1.34
C ARG A 145 2.09 7.21 1.14
N MET A 146 1.72 7.56 -0.09
CA MET A 146 0.99 8.80 -0.38
C MET A 146 -0.42 8.76 0.21
N LEU A 147 -1.12 7.64 0.06
CA LEU A 147 -2.42 7.40 0.66
C LEU A 147 -2.39 7.54 2.19
N THR A 148 -1.43 6.90 2.87
CA THR A 148 -1.20 7.06 4.30
C THR A 148 -1.12 8.54 4.70
N ARG A 149 -0.40 9.32 3.90
CA ARG A 149 -0.15 10.73 4.17
C ARG A 149 -1.42 11.56 3.99
N GLU A 150 -2.26 11.20 3.03
CA GLU A 150 -3.53 11.87 2.79
C GLU A 150 -4.59 11.48 3.84
N ILE A 151 -4.62 10.21 4.26
CA ILE A 151 -5.41 9.73 5.40
C ILE A 151 -5.06 10.52 6.67
N ARG A 152 -3.77 10.82 6.89
CA ARG A 152 -3.33 11.61 8.06
C ARG A 152 -3.75 13.09 8.00
N LYS A 153 -4.09 13.62 6.83
CA LYS A 153 -4.57 14.99 6.67
C LYS A 153 -6.09 15.10 6.81
N SER A 154 -6.82 14.04 6.47
CA SER A 154 -8.25 13.99 6.71
C SER A 154 -8.50 13.70 8.19
N LEU A 155 -9.27 14.55 8.87
CA LEU A 155 -9.80 14.26 10.21
C LEU A 155 -11.23 13.72 10.15
N ASP A 156 -11.79 13.58 8.95
CA ASP A 156 -13.13 13.05 8.75
C ASP A 156 -13.11 11.52 8.65
N ARG A 157 -13.79 10.87 9.61
CA ARG A 157 -13.86 9.41 9.74
C ARG A 157 -14.40 8.74 8.49
N HIS A 158 -15.45 9.30 7.88
CA HIS A 158 -16.05 8.74 6.66
C HIS A 158 -15.08 8.75 5.48
N THR A 159 -14.38 9.88 5.28
CA THR A 159 -13.37 10.02 4.23
C THR A 159 -12.22 9.04 4.45
N ILE A 160 -11.71 8.90 5.68
CA ILE A 160 -10.63 7.94 5.99
C ILE A 160 -11.05 6.51 5.63
N LEU A 161 -12.22 6.06 6.08
CA LEU A 161 -12.72 4.71 5.83
C LEU A 161 -12.93 4.46 4.33
N TYR A 162 -13.56 5.41 3.63
CA TYR A 162 -13.84 5.29 2.20
C TYR A 162 -12.57 5.25 1.37
N THR A 163 -11.64 6.19 1.58
CA THR A 163 -10.38 6.23 0.80
C THR A 163 -9.55 4.97 1.06
N THR A 164 -9.52 4.48 2.30
CA THR A 164 -8.82 3.22 2.64
C THR A 164 -9.37 2.05 1.84
N ILE A 165 -10.69 1.86 1.83
CA ILE A 165 -11.34 0.74 1.13
C ILE A 165 -11.09 0.82 -0.38
N VAL A 166 -11.27 1.99 -0.99
CA VAL A 166 -11.13 2.18 -2.44
C VAL A 166 -9.69 1.93 -2.90
N GLU A 167 -8.72 2.46 -2.17
CA GLU A 167 -7.33 2.34 -2.57
C GLU A 167 -6.75 0.96 -2.28
N LEU A 168 -7.16 0.29 -1.19
CA LEU A 168 -6.84 -1.12 -0.98
C LEU A 168 -7.42 -2.00 -2.09
N ALA A 169 -8.68 -1.77 -2.46
CA ALA A 169 -9.32 -2.51 -3.54
C ALA A 169 -8.58 -2.32 -4.87
N ARG A 170 -8.12 -1.11 -5.15
CA ARG A 170 -7.36 -0.81 -6.36
C ARG A 170 -5.93 -1.37 -6.33
N ALA A 171 -5.22 -1.25 -5.21
CA ALA A 171 -3.84 -1.68 -5.07
C ALA A 171 -3.70 -3.20 -5.09
N LEU A 172 -4.67 -3.90 -4.49
CA LEU A 172 -4.68 -5.36 -4.36
C LEU A 172 -5.65 -6.03 -5.34
N PHE A 173 -6.27 -5.30 -6.28
CA PHE A 173 -7.24 -5.85 -7.24
C PHE A 173 -8.29 -6.74 -6.56
N LEU A 174 -8.94 -6.19 -5.53
CA LEU A 174 -9.94 -6.90 -4.74
C LEU A 174 -11.29 -6.89 -5.46
N ASP A 175 -12.09 -7.93 -5.23
CA ASP A 175 -13.50 -7.95 -5.62
C ASP A 175 -14.31 -7.07 -4.68
N ASN A 176 -14.07 -7.22 -3.37
CA ASN A 176 -14.71 -6.40 -2.36
C ASN A 176 -13.80 -6.12 -1.15
N CYS A 177 -14.07 -5.02 -0.45
CA CYS A 177 -13.35 -4.62 0.75
C CYS A 177 -14.30 -3.89 1.70
N ALA A 178 -14.29 -4.28 2.98
CA ALA A 178 -15.24 -3.80 3.97
C ALA A 178 -14.60 -3.60 5.34
N ILE A 179 -15.17 -2.67 6.11
CA ILE A 179 -14.80 -2.41 7.50
C ILE A 179 -16.01 -2.67 8.39
N TRP A 180 -15.82 -3.56 9.35
CA TRP A 180 -16.82 -4.01 10.31
C TRP A 180 -16.50 -3.45 11.70
N ALA A 181 -17.46 -2.80 12.35
CA ALA A 181 -17.36 -2.42 13.76
C ALA A 181 -17.76 -3.60 14.62
N VAL A 182 -16.99 -3.88 15.67
CA VAL A 182 -17.40 -4.80 16.72
C VAL A 182 -17.93 -4.01 17.91
N ASP A 183 -19.02 -4.50 18.48
CA ASP A 183 -19.59 -3.93 19.68
C ASP A 183 -18.67 -4.12 20.90
N ASP A 184 -18.97 -3.40 21.98
CA ASP A 184 -18.17 -3.43 23.21
C ASP A 184 -18.17 -4.81 23.90
N SER A 185 -19.15 -5.66 23.59
CA SER A 185 -19.24 -7.02 24.13
C SER A 185 -18.53 -8.06 23.27
N GLY A 186 -18.06 -7.69 22.08
CA GLY A 186 -17.40 -8.62 21.14
C GLY A 186 -18.35 -9.63 20.48
N SER A 187 -19.66 -9.42 20.56
CA SER A 187 -20.70 -10.38 20.17
C SER A 187 -21.29 -10.13 18.78
N VAL A 188 -21.31 -8.87 18.33
CA VAL A 188 -21.96 -8.47 17.08
C VAL A 188 -21.01 -7.64 16.24
N ALA A 189 -20.84 -8.05 14.98
CA ALA A 189 -20.12 -7.28 13.97
C ALA A 189 -21.14 -6.56 13.08
N THR A 190 -21.03 -5.23 12.99
CA THR A 190 -21.89 -4.38 12.15
C THR A 190 -21.07 -3.80 11.00
N LEU A 191 -21.57 -3.92 9.78
CA LEU A 191 -20.92 -3.34 8.61
C LEU A 191 -20.95 -1.81 8.70
N ILE A 192 -19.77 -1.17 8.69
CA ILE A 192 -19.67 0.29 8.68
C ILE A 192 -19.59 0.80 7.25
N HIS A 193 -18.62 0.31 6.48
CA HIS A 193 -18.35 0.73 5.10
C HIS A 193 -17.97 -0.49 4.25
N ASP A 194 -18.37 -0.45 2.99
CA ASP A 194 -18.14 -1.48 1.96
C ASP A 194 -17.88 -0.79 0.61
N LEU A 195 -16.96 -1.32 -0.19
CA LEU A 195 -16.71 -0.91 -1.57
C LEU A 195 -17.99 -1.01 -2.43
N SER A 196 -18.82 -2.03 -2.19
CA SER A 196 -20.09 -2.25 -2.90
C SER A 196 -21.21 -1.27 -2.51
N ARG A 197 -20.97 -0.36 -1.54
CA ARG A 197 -21.92 0.68 -1.08
C ARG A 197 -23.33 0.15 -0.79
N ARG A 198 -23.44 -0.92 -0.02
CA ARG A 198 -24.75 -1.43 0.43
C ARG A 198 -25.43 -0.39 1.33
N GLU A 199 -26.67 -0.04 1.00
CA GLU A 199 -27.46 0.93 1.77
C GLU A 199 -28.07 0.33 3.06
N ASN A 200 -28.19 -1.00 3.12
CA ASN A 200 -28.79 -1.68 4.27
C ASN A 200 -27.73 -2.05 5.32
N PRO A 201 -27.89 -1.65 6.59
CA PRO A 201 -26.98 -2.03 7.66
C PRO A 201 -27.07 -3.55 7.89
N VAL A 202 -25.98 -4.26 7.58
CA VAL A 202 -25.85 -5.70 7.86
C VAL A 202 -25.17 -5.84 9.22
N SER A 203 -25.83 -6.57 10.12
CA SER A 203 -25.26 -6.95 11.42
C SER A 203 -25.27 -8.47 11.52
N ILE A 204 -24.12 -9.03 11.90
CA ILE A 204 -23.93 -10.46 11.99
C ILE A 204 -23.71 -10.81 13.46
N PRO A 205 -24.57 -11.67 14.05
CA PRO A 205 -24.28 -12.27 15.35
C PRO A 205 -23.16 -13.28 15.15
N VAL A 206 -22.05 -13.10 15.86
CA VAL A 206 -20.85 -13.88 15.57
C VAL A 206 -20.69 -14.99 16.60
N GLU A 207 -20.67 -16.24 16.13
CA GLU A 207 -20.32 -17.39 16.96
C GLU A 207 -18.83 -17.32 17.33
N GLY A 208 -18.55 -17.33 18.63
CA GLY A 208 -17.36 -16.71 19.22
C GLY A 208 -15.99 -17.23 18.79
N SER A 209 -15.82 -18.36 18.10
CA SER A 209 -14.46 -18.85 17.81
C SER A 209 -13.74 -18.05 16.73
N GLU A 210 -14.42 -17.64 15.66
CA GLU A 210 -13.74 -17.00 14.53
C GLU A 210 -13.34 -15.56 14.86
N LEU A 211 -14.25 -14.79 15.47
CA LEU A 211 -14.00 -13.39 15.82
C LEU A 211 -13.04 -13.26 17.01
N MET A 212 -13.13 -14.13 18.02
CA MET A 212 -12.22 -14.09 19.17
C MET A 212 -10.78 -14.40 18.75
N ASP A 213 -10.58 -15.24 17.75
CA ASP A 213 -9.26 -15.46 17.16
C ASP A 213 -8.76 -14.24 16.39
N ILE A 214 -9.63 -13.53 15.64
CA ILE A 214 -9.24 -12.31 14.90
C ILE A 214 -8.95 -11.17 15.87
N LEU A 215 -9.79 -11.01 16.90
CA LEU A 215 -9.66 -9.95 17.90
C LEU A 215 -8.57 -10.22 18.93
N GLY A 216 -8.32 -11.49 19.24
CA GLY A 216 -7.29 -11.94 20.19
C GLY A 216 -5.90 -12.09 19.55
N GLY A 217 -5.83 -12.28 18.23
CA GLY A 217 -4.58 -12.30 17.47
C GLY A 217 -4.09 -10.90 17.12
N ASP A 218 -2.77 -10.74 16.98
CA ASP A 218 -2.13 -9.48 16.57
C ASP A 218 -1.71 -9.51 15.10
N GLY A 219 -2.43 -10.28 14.27
CA GLY A 219 -2.03 -10.51 12.89
C GLY A 219 -3.17 -10.90 11.98
N ILE A 220 -2.80 -11.15 10.73
CA ILE A 220 -3.72 -11.45 9.64
C ILE A 220 -4.31 -12.86 9.80
N LYS A 221 -5.62 -12.97 9.63
CA LYS A 221 -6.33 -14.24 9.59
C LYS A 221 -6.97 -14.47 8.24
N LEU A 222 -6.70 -15.64 7.65
CA LEU A 222 -7.31 -16.05 6.40
C LEU A 222 -8.75 -16.54 6.64
N LEU A 223 -9.70 -15.99 5.90
CA LEU A 223 -11.10 -16.40 5.94
C LEU A 223 -11.34 -17.45 4.86
N GLY A 224 -11.62 -18.69 5.28
CA GLY A 224 -12.03 -19.74 4.36
C GLY A 224 -13.48 -19.57 3.89
N SER A 225 -13.90 -20.40 2.94
CA SER A 225 -15.26 -20.40 2.33
C SER A 225 -16.40 -20.60 3.34
N ASN A 226 -16.10 -21.10 4.54
CA ASN A 226 -17.06 -21.35 5.61
C ASN A 226 -17.27 -20.13 6.54
N SER A 227 -16.45 -19.09 6.40
CA SER A 227 -16.55 -17.87 7.20
C SER A 227 -17.87 -17.14 6.91
N LYS A 228 -18.64 -16.82 7.96
CA LYS A 228 -19.83 -15.95 7.81
C LYS A 228 -19.39 -14.53 7.42
N LEU A 229 -18.32 -14.03 8.03
CA LEU A 229 -17.80 -12.69 7.79
C LEU A 229 -17.25 -12.53 6.36
N GLY A 230 -16.54 -13.54 5.87
CA GLY A 230 -16.03 -13.60 4.50
C GLY A 230 -17.16 -13.57 3.48
N ARG A 231 -18.15 -14.48 3.59
CA ARG A 231 -19.28 -14.60 2.66
C ARG A 231 -20.17 -13.37 2.60
N GLU A 232 -20.42 -12.74 3.75
CA GLU A 232 -21.20 -11.51 3.78
C GLU A 232 -20.46 -10.35 3.11
N THR A 233 -19.12 -10.38 3.11
CA THR A 233 -18.30 -9.40 2.40
C THR A 233 -18.15 -9.74 0.91
N GLY A 234 -17.97 -11.00 0.52
CA GLY A 234 -17.88 -11.43 -0.88
C GLY A 234 -17.69 -12.94 -1.03
N ASN A 235 -17.62 -13.44 -2.27
CA ASN A 235 -17.63 -14.89 -2.53
C ASN A 235 -16.24 -15.54 -2.62
N GLY A 236 -15.16 -14.76 -2.74
CA GLY A 236 -13.81 -15.29 -2.90
C GLY A 236 -13.03 -15.50 -1.60
N LEU A 237 -11.71 -15.71 -1.73
CA LEU A 237 -10.81 -15.94 -0.60
C LEU A 237 -10.67 -14.66 0.23
N GLY A 238 -11.15 -14.70 1.48
CA GLY A 238 -11.18 -13.54 2.36
C GLY A 238 -9.94 -13.43 3.25
N LEU A 239 -9.64 -12.21 3.66
CA LEU A 239 -8.58 -11.84 4.58
C LEU A 239 -9.18 -10.93 5.65
N ALA A 240 -8.91 -11.18 6.93
CA ALA A 240 -9.34 -10.33 8.02
C ALA A 240 -8.15 -9.88 8.88
N ILE A 241 -8.18 -8.61 9.27
CA ILE A 241 -7.23 -8.04 10.24
C ILE A 241 -7.96 -7.13 11.22
N ARG A 242 -7.54 -7.18 12.49
CA ARG A 242 -8.04 -6.29 13.54
C ARG A 242 -7.47 -4.89 13.35
N VAL A 243 -8.34 -3.89 13.45
CA VAL A 243 -8.01 -2.47 13.43
C VAL A 243 -8.40 -1.89 14.81
N PRO A 244 -7.43 -1.72 15.74
CA PRO A 244 -7.73 -1.15 17.04
C PRO A 244 -8.09 0.34 16.91
N MET A 245 -9.16 0.75 17.56
CA MET A 245 -9.62 2.14 17.59
C MET A 245 -9.72 2.62 19.04
N LEU A 246 -9.18 3.80 19.31
CA LEU A 246 -9.34 4.44 20.62
C LEU A 246 -10.55 5.38 20.59
N ARG A 247 -11.41 5.26 21.59
CA ARG A 247 -12.47 6.23 21.90
C ARG A 247 -12.23 6.82 23.27
N VAL A 248 -12.51 8.11 23.45
CA VAL A 248 -12.39 8.77 24.75
C VAL A 248 -13.78 8.88 25.35
N SER A 249 -13.99 8.23 26.49
CA SER A 249 -15.25 8.35 27.24
C SER A 249 -15.34 9.72 27.92
N ASP A 250 -16.56 10.17 28.25
CA ASP A 250 -16.93 11.48 28.85
C ASP A 250 -16.09 11.93 30.09
N PHE A 251 -15.20 11.10 30.65
CA PHE A 251 -14.34 11.42 31.81
C PHE A 251 -12.86 10.95 31.66
N GLY A 252 -12.36 10.82 30.43
CA GLY A 252 -10.93 10.56 30.18
C GLY A 252 -10.50 9.10 30.25
N ALA A 253 -11.43 8.16 30.48
CA ALA A 253 -11.15 6.74 30.30
C ALA A 253 -11.15 6.40 28.80
N ALA A 254 -9.98 6.02 28.28
CA ALA A 254 -9.87 5.49 26.94
C ALA A 254 -10.55 4.12 26.86
N LYS A 255 -11.51 3.97 25.95
CA LYS A 255 -12.17 2.71 25.64
C LYS A 255 -11.60 2.18 24.32
N ALA A 256 -11.11 0.95 24.34
CA ALA A 256 -10.70 0.25 23.13
C ALA A 256 -11.95 -0.25 22.40
N CYS A 257 -12.20 0.27 21.21
CA CYS A 257 -13.14 -0.29 20.26
C CYS A 257 -12.36 -1.03 19.17
N HIS A 258 -12.91 -2.13 18.67
CA HIS A 258 -12.23 -2.91 17.64
C HIS A 258 -13.05 -2.85 16.35
N ALA A 259 -12.37 -2.57 15.25
CA ALA A 259 -12.90 -2.79 13.92
C ALA A 259 -12.16 -3.96 13.27
N ILE A 260 -12.78 -4.55 12.25
CA ILE A 260 -12.19 -5.61 11.45
C ILE A 260 -12.21 -5.16 9.99
N LEU A 261 -11.03 -5.10 9.38
CA LEU A 261 -10.87 -4.85 7.96
C LEU A 261 -10.89 -6.20 7.24
N VAL A 262 -11.82 -6.34 6.30
CA VAL A 262 -12.04 -7.58 5.54
C VAL A 262 -11.81 -7.32 4.05
N LEU A 263 -10.91 -8.08 3.43
CA LEU A 263 -10.55 -7.98 2.01
C LEU A 263 -10.92 -9.29 1.32
N VAL A 264 -11.52 -9.23 0.13
CA VAL A 264 -11.95 -10.42 -0.62
C VAL A 264 -11.39 -10.39 -2.03
N LEU A 265 -10.70 -11.47 -2.41
CA LEU A 265 -10.20 -11.67 -3.77
C LEU A 265 -11.31 -12.09 -4.74
N PRO A 266 -11.17 -11.86 -6.06
CA PRO A 266 -12.11 -12.37 -7.06
C PRO A 266 -12.20 -13.90 -7.08
N GLU A 267 -13.41 -14.44 -7.25
CA GLU A 267 -13.69 -15.90 -7.20
C GLU A 267 -13.12 -16.66 -8.42
N ASP A 268 -13.08 -16.02 -9.59
CA ASP A 268 -12.76 -16.68 -10.87
C ASP A 268 -11.25 -16.85 -11.15
N GLU A 269 -10.37 -16.30 -10.30
CA GLU A 269 -8.92 -16.44 -10.45
C GLU A 269 -8.36 -17.44 -9.43
N VAL A 270 -7.44 -18.33 -9.86
CA VAL A 270 -6.62 -19.16 -8.96
C VAL A 270 -5.57 -18.28 -8.26
N ARG A 271 -6.01 -17.17 -7.67
CA ARG A 271 -5.19 -16.20 -6.96
C ARG A 271 -5.26 -16.51 -5.47
N ILE A 272 -4.09 -16.66 -4.88
CA ILE A 272 -3.91 -16.79 -3.44
C ILE A 272 -3.14 -15.58 -2.93
N TRP A 273 -3.38 -15.22 -1.68
CA TRP A 273 -2.65 -14.15 -1.02
C TRP A 273 -1.15 -14.45 -0.95
N SER A 274 -0.34 -13.46 -1.31
CA SER A 274 1.12 -13.54 -1.20
C SER A 274 1.62 -13.04 0.17
N PRO A 275 2.79 -13.49 0.64
CA PRO A 275 3.38 -12.98 1.88
C PRO A 275 3.65 -11.47 1.84
N GLU A 276 3.97 -10.91 0.67
CA GLU A 276 4.18 -9.48 0.49
C GLU A 276 2.87 -8.68 0.64
N GLU A 277 1.74 -9.24 0.20
CA GLU A 277 0.42 -8.63 0.40
C GLU A 277 0.01 -8.64 1.88
N PHE A 278 0.42 -9.65 2.65
CA PHE A 278 0.21 -9.67 4.10
C PHE A 278 0.94 -8.54 4.81
N GLU A 279 2.25 -8.40 4.57
CA GLU A 279 3.04 -7.31 5.17
C GLU A 279 2.44 -5.93 4.83
N LEU A 280 1.96 -5.79 3.59
CA LEU A 280 1.32 -4.57 3.13
C LEU A 280 0.00 -4.27 3.86
N VAL A 281 -0.88 -5.25 3.99
CA VAL A 281 -2.19 -5.11 4.67
C VAL A 281 -1.99 -4.80 6.15
N GLU A 282 -1.01 -5.41 6.80
CA GLU A 282 -0.68 -5.18 8.21
C GLU A 282 -0.26 -3.72 8.46
N VAL A 283 0.67 -3.20 7.65
CA VAL A 283 1.12 -1.80 7.74
C VAL A 283 -0.04 -0.81 7.52
N VAL A 284 -0.99 -1.14 6.64
CA VAL A 284 -2.16 -0.28 6.40
C VAL A 284 -3.12 -0.33 7.57
N ALA A 285 -3.42 -1.51 8.08
CA ALA A 285 -4.33 -1.68 9.20
C ALA A 285 -3.86 -0.86 10.41
N ASP A 286 -2.56 -0.88 10.71
CA ASP A 286 -1.95 -0.05 11.75
C ASP A 286 -2.14 1.45 11.51
N GLN A 287 -1.93 1.90 10.27
CA GLN A 287 -2.07 3.32 9.94
C GLN A 287 -3.52 3.79 9.95
N VAL A 288 -4.44 2.95 9.50
CA VAL A 288 -5.88 3.17 9.56
C VAL A 288 -6.32 3.22 11.02
N ALA A 289 -5.84 2.32 11.87
CA ALA A 289 -6.08 2.33 13.31
C ALA A 289 -5.66 3.66 13.96
N VAL A 290 -4.46 4.16 13.63
CA VAL A 290 -3.97 5.47 14.11
C VAL A 290 -4.85 6.61 13.62
N ALA A 291 -5.16 6.65 12.32
CA ALA A 291 -5.96 7.74 11.73
C ALA A 291 -7.39 7.77 12.28
N LEU A 292 -8.03 6.60 12.40
CA LEU A 292 -9.37 6.48 12.96
C LEU A 292 -9.40 6.82 14.46
N SER A 293 -8.35 6.48 15.21
CA SER A 293 -8.23 6.88 16.60
C SER A 293 -8.10 8.40 16.73
N HIS A 294 -7.31 9.05 15.87
CA HIS A 294 -7.20 10.51 15.85
C HIS A 294 -8.53 11.17 15.49
N ALA A 295 -9.22 10.68 14.46
CA ALA A 295 -10.54 11.18 14.07
C ALA A 295 -11.56 11.03 15.21
N GLY A 296 -11.58 9.86 15.86
CA GLY A 296 -12.46 9.60 17.01
C GLY A 296 -12.20 10.54 18.19
N ILE A 297 -10.92 10.77 18.54
CA ILE A 297 -10.55 11.73 19.60
C ILE A 297 -11.03 13.14 19.25
N VAL A 298 -10.91 13.56 17.98
CA VAL A 298 -11.38 14.88 17.56
C VAL A 298 -12.90 14.97 17.61
N GLU A 299 -13.62 13.97 17.09
CA GLU A 299 -15.09 13.89 17.20
C GLU A 299 -15.55 13.98 18.67
N ASP A 300 -14.95 13.19 19.55
CA ASP A 300 -15.25 13.19 21.00
C ASP A 300 -14.94 14.55 21.64
N SER A 301 -13.83 15.21 21.24
CA SER A 301 -13.44 16.52 21.77
C SER A 301 -14.40 17.64 21.35
N VAL A 302 -14.88 17.62 20.11
CA VAL A 302 -15.84 18.60 19.58
C VAL A 302 -17.17 18.45 20.32
N MET A 303 -17.65 17.21 20.50
CA MET A 303 -18.84 16.92 21.28
C MET A 303 -18.70 17.37 22.74
N MET A 304 -17.53 17.19 23.34
CA MET A 304 -17.25 17.68 24.70
C MET A 304 -17.29 19.20 24.78
N ILE A 305 -16.72 19.90 23.80
CA ILE A 305 -16.76 21.37 23.72
C ILE A 305 -18.21 21.85 23.61
N GLU A 306 -19.04 21.24 22.76
CA GLU A 306 -20.46 21.60 22.63
C GLU A 306 -21.22 21.41 23.95
N LYS A 307 -21.06 20.25 24.61
CA LYS A 307 -21.66 20.01 25.94
C LYS A 307 -21.21 21.06 26.96
N LEU A 308 -19.91 21.41 26.99
CA LEU A 308 -19.39 22.42 27.91
C LEU A 308 -19.96 23.81 27.63
N MET A 309 -20.12 24.19 26.36
CA MET A 309 -20.74 25.45 25.97
C MET A 309 -22.20 25.51 26.42
N GLU A 310 -22.96 24.43 26.24
CA GLU A 310 -24.34 24.35 26.71
C GLU A 310 -24.44 24.49 28.24
N HIS A 311 -23.60 23.76 28.99
CA HIS A 311 -23.55 23.89 30.45
C HIS A 311 -23.14 25.30 30.90
N ASN A 312 -22.20 25.93 30.19
CA ASN A 312 -21.75 27.29 30.48
C ASN A 312 -22.89 28.31 30.28
N ILE A 313 -23.68 28.16 29.20
CA ILE A 313 -24.87 29.00 28.96
C ILE A 313 -25.91 28.82 30.07
N VAL A 314 -26.22 27.57 30.44
CA VAL A 314 -27.18 27.26 31.51
C VAL A 314 -26.69 27.85 32.84
N LEU A 315 -25.41 27.69 33.15
CA LEU A 315 -24.79 28.21 34.38
C LEU A 315 -24.84 29.74 34.43
N HIS A 316 -24.48 30.43 33.33
CA HIS A 316 -24.55 31.89 33.27
C HIS A 316 -25.98 32.39 33.47
N ARG A 317 -26.96 31.72 32.86
CA ARG A 317 -28.37 32.07 33.03
C ARG A 317 -28.82 31.90 34.48
N ALA A 318 -28.39 30.84 35.16
CA ALA A 318 -28.68 30.61 36.57
C ALA A 318 -28.06 31.71 37.47
N ILE A 319 -26.83 32.13 37.19
CA ILE A 319 -26.17 33.24 37.90
C ILE A 319 -26.94 34.54 37.70
N GLU A 320 -27.36 34.86 36.47
CA GLU A 320 -28.11 36.08 36.17
C GLU A 320 -29.49 36.09 36.86
N MET A 321 -30.20 34.96 36.86
CA MET A 321 -31.45 34.81 37.61
C MET A 321 -31.25 35.00 39.12
N ALA A 322 -30.17 34.45 39.69
CA ALA A 322 -29.86 34.62 41.10
C ALA A 322 -29.50 36.09 41.43
N LEU A 323 -28.76 36.78 40.57
CA LEU A 323 -28.42 38.19 40.72
C LEU A 323 -29.66 39.09 40.66
N THR A 324 -30.53 38.90 39.67
CA THR A 324 -31.78 39.68 39.53
C THR A 324 -32.75 39.41 40.69
N ALA A 325 -32.84 38.17 41.16
CA ALA A 325 -33.60 37.85 42.37
C ALA A 325 -33.02 38.56 43.61
N ASN A 326 -31.71 38.54 43.79
CA ASN A 326 -31.04 39.22 44.90
C ASN A 326 -31.22 40.75 44.86
N GLU A 327 -31.16 41.37 43.68
CA GLU A 327 -31.46 42.80 43.51
C GLU A 327 -32.91 43.12 43.92
N SER A 328 -33.86 42.29 43.49
CA SER A 328 -35.28 42.46 43.85
C SER A 328 -35.51 42.34 45.37
N MET A 329 -34.81 41.40 46.03
CA MET A 329 -34.86 41.24 47.49
C MET A 329 -34.28 42.46 48.21
N CYS A 330 -33.16 43.01 47.74
CA CYS A 330 -32.56 44.21 48.32
C CYS A 330 -33.50 45.43 48.22
N LEU A 331 -34.18 45.59 47.07
CA LEU A 331 -35.19 46.64 46.88
C LEU A 331 -36.38 46.44 47.82
N ALA A 332 -36.91 45.22 47.92
CA ALA A 332 -38.00 44.90 48.84
C ALA A 332 -37.62 45.19 50.30
N GLN A 333 -36.41 44.78 50.72
CA GLN A 333 -35.89 45.04 52.06
C GLN A 333 -35.79 46.55 52.36
N LYS A 334 -35.35 47.35 51.38
CA LYS A 334 -35.25 48.81 51.55
C LYS A 334 -36.62 49.47 51.72
N VAL A 335 -37.61 49.08 50.89
CA VAL A 335 -38.99 49.59 50.99
C VAL A 335 -39.62 49.22 52.33
N MET A 336 -39.44 47.98 52.75
CA MET A 336 -39.96 47.46 54.00
C MET A 336 -39.36 48.19 55.22
N ASN A 337 -38.04 48.39 55.24
CA ASN A 337 -37.38 49.14 56.31
C ASN A 337 -37.90 50.59 56.40
N LEU A 338 -38.06 51.25 55.24
CA LEU A 338 -38.59 52.62 55.17
C LEU A 338 -40.01 52.71 55.76
N GLU A 339 -40.90 51.78 55.38
CA GLU A 339 -42.28 51.79 55.84
C GLU A 339 -42.38 51.47 57.35
N MET A 340 -41.59 50.51 57.84
CA MET A 340 -41.50 50.23 59.29
C MET A 340 -41.05 51.45 60.10
N VAL A 341 -40.02 52.17 59.62
CA VAL A 341 -39.54 53.40 60.27
C VAL A 341 -40.61 54.48 60.27
N LYS A 342 -41.35 54.64 59.16
CA LYS A 342 -42.45 55.62 59.05
C LYS A 342 -43.59 55.30 60.02
N GLN A 343 -44.00 54.05 60.13
CA GLN A 343 -45.04 53.62 61.07
C GLN A 343 -44.59 53.83 62.52
N SER A 344 -43.33 53.51 62.84
CA SER A 344 -42.76 53.73 64.18
C SER A 344 -42.73 55.22 64.57
N ARG A 345 -42.33 56.10 63.64
CA ARG A 345 -42.39 57.56 63.84
C ARG A 345 -43.82 58.06 64.06
N SER A 346 -44.81 57.49 63.35
CA SER A 346 -46.22 57.82 63.55
C SER A 346 -46.70 57.50 64.96
N ILE A 347 -46.38 56.29 65.47
CA ILE A 347 -46.68 55.89 66.86
C ILE A 347 -45.98 56.83 67.85
N ALA A 348 -44.70 57.12 67.65
CA ALA A 348 -43.92 57.99 68.52
C ALA A 348 -44.50 59.42 68.59
N ALA A 349 -44.97 59.96 67.47
CA ALA A 349 -45.63 61.26 67.42
C ALA A 349 -46.94 61.25 68.23
N ILE A 350 -47.79 60.22 68.05
CA ILE A 350 -49.06 60.11 68.77
C ILE A 350 -48.83 59.92 70.29
N LEU A 351 -47.83 59.11 70.67
CA LEU A 351 -47.42 58.95 72.07
C LEU A 351 -46.91 60.26 72.67
N SER A 352 -46.15 61.05 71.90
CA SER A 352 -45.66 62.35 72.34
C SER A 352 -46.81 63.34 72.58
N ILE A 353 -47.83 63.35 71.72
CA ILE A 353 -49.06 64.15 71.92
C ILE A 353 -49.79 63.74 73.21
N LEU A 354 -49.89 62.44 73.48
CA LEU A 354 -50.49 61.92 74.71
C LEU A 354 -49.72 62.29 75.99
N GLN A 355 -48.40 62.47 75.92
CA GLN A 355 -47.57 62.88 77.06
C GLN A 355 -47.65 64.38 77.35
N ILE A 356 -47.91 65.21 76.33
CA ILE A 356 -47.92 66.68 76.43
C ILE A 356 -49.29 67.21 76.88
N GLU A 357 -50.40 66.58 76.48
CA GLU A 357 -51.76 67.01 76.86
C GLU A 357 -52.37 66.16 77.98
N LYS A 358 -52.81 66.81 79.07
CA LYS A 358 -53.60 66.18 80.15
C LYS A 358 -55.05 65.95 79.67
N MET A 359 -55.22 64.96 78.80
CA MET A 359 -56.49 64.67 78.10
C MET A 359 -57.48 63.86 78.96
N GLY A 360 -58.79 64.08 78.78
CA GLY A 360 -59.86 63.31 79.43
C GLY A 360 -59.98 61.87 78.91
N SER A 361 -60.54 60.96 79.73
CA SER A 361 -60.45 59.50 79.51
C SER A 361 -61.04 59.00 78.18
N GLU A 362 -62.07 59.66 77.65
CA GLU A 362 -62.75 59.22 76.41
C GLU A 362 -61.93 59.49 75.14
N LYS A 363 -61.27 60.66 75.04
CA LYS A 363 -60.34 60.97 73.94
C LYS A 363 -59.06 60.13 74.03
N GLN A 364 -58.60 59.87 75.25
CA GLN A 364 -57.44 59.03 75.52
C GLN A 364 -57.66 57.59 75.04
N SER A 365 -58.83 57.01 75.30
CA SER A 365 -59.22 55.68 74.83
C SER A 365 -59.21 55.56 73.29
N ARG A 366 -59.72 56.57 72.57
CA ARG A 366 -59.71 56.57 71.09
C ARG A 366 -58.30 56.61 70.51
N ILE A 367 -57.42 57.43 71.08
CA ILE A 367 -56.02 57.54 70.61
C ILE A 367 -55.24 56.25 70.92
N VAL A 368 -55.43 55.66 72.10
CA VAL A 368 -54.86 54.35 72.44
C VAL A 368 -55.34 53.28 71.46
N GLY A 369 -56.62 53.30 71.08
CA GLY A 369 -57.16 52.41 70.04
C GLY A 369 -56.51 52.62 68.66
N HIS A 370 -56.16 53.86 68.30
CA HIS A 370 -55.42 54.15 67.07
C HIS A 370 -53.97 53.67 67.12
N ILE A 371 -53.28 53.85 68.26
CA ILE A 371 -51.93 53.30 68.47
C ILE A 371 -51.95 51.78 68.37
N ALA A 372 -52.94 51.11 68.97
CA ALA A 372 -53.08 49.67 68.89
C ALA A 372 -53.25 49.19 67.43
N LYS A 373 -54.08 49.88 66.63
CA LYS A 373 -54.22 49.57 65.19
C LYS A 373 -52.92 49.76 64.42
N ILE A 374 -52.20 50.86 64.64
CA ILE A 374 -50.92 51.11 63.96
C ILE A 374 -49.86 50.08 64.38
N SER A 375 -49.84 49.71 65.67
CA SER A 375 -48.94 48.66 66.19
C SER A 375 -49.24 47.29 65.59
N HIS A 376 -50.53 46.95 65.39
CA HIS A 376 -50.92 45.73 64.69
C HIS A 376 -50.45 45.72 63.23
N VAL A 377 -50.56 46.84 62.51
CA VAL A 377 -50.03 46.95 61.14
C VAL A 377 -48.51 46.81 61.11
N LEU A 378 -47.81 47.42 62.08
CA LEU A 378 -46.36 47.29 62.23
C LEU A 378 -45.95 45.83 62.50
N SER A 379 -46.71 45.13 63.35
CA SER A 379 -46.50 43.70 63.64
C SER A 379 -46.71 42.83 62.40
N ALA A 380 -47.78 43.08 61.63
CA ALA A 380 -48.04 42.35 60.38
C ALA A 380 -46.93 42.59 59.34
N LEU A 381 -46.46 43.83 59.17
CA LEU A 381 -45.33 44.15 58.28
C LEU A 381 -44.02 43.48 58.74
N MET A 382 -43.84 43.31 60.04
CA MET A 382 -42.66 42.68 60.62
C MET A 382 -42.71 41.15 60.50
N GLU A 383 -43.90 40.54 60.59
CA GLU A 383 -44.13 39.13 60.26
C GLU A 383 -43.91 38.86 58.76
N ASP A 384 -44.43 39.71 57.87
CA ASP A 384 -44.19 39.63 56.43
C ASP A 384 -42.69 39.76 56.11
N ALA A 385 -41.97 40.62 56.83
CA ALA A 385 -40.51 40.74 56.73
C ALA A 385 -39.81 39.43 57.08
N ILE A 386 -40.12 38.87 58.25
CA ILE A 386 -39.51 37.63 58.74
C ILE A 386 -39.84 36.46 57.81
N GLY A 387 -41.07 36.38 57.30
CA GLY A 387 -41.49 35.38 56.32
C GLY A 387 -40.71 35.50 54.99
N PHE A 388 -40.46 36.72 54.53
CA PHE A 388 -39.68 36.98 53.31
C PHE A 388 -38.18 36.66 53.47
N PHE A 389 -37.58 36.92 54.65
CA PHE A 389 -36.17 36.61 54.94
C PHE A 389 -35.92 35.15 55.38
N GLY A 390 -36.95 34.45 55.88
CA GLY A 390 -36.84 33.10 56.44
C GLY A 390 -36.54 32.00 55.41
N PHE A 391 -36.66 32.28 54.11
CA PHE A 391 -36.39 31.31 53.05
C PHE A 391 -34.98 31.38 52.42
N GLY A 392 -34.09 32.25 52.95
CA GLY A 392 -32.74 32.48 52.40
C GLY A 392 -31.58 31.71 53.05
N ARG A 393 -31.84 30.75 53.95
CA ARG A 393 -30.80 29.87 54.52
C ARG A 393 -31.21 28.40 54.43
N LEU A 394 -30.86 27.76 53.33
CA LEU A 394 -30.64 26.31 53.22
C LEU A 394 -29.55 26.06 52.19
#